data_AF-A0A1H7YB75-F1
#
_entry.id   AF-A0A1H7YB75-F1
#
_cell.length_a   1.000
_cell.length_b   1.000
_cell.length_c   1.000
_cell.angle_alpha   90.00
_cell.angle_beta   90.00
_cell.angle_gamma   90.00
#
_symmetry.space_group_name_H-M   'P 1'
#
loop_
_entity.id
_entity.type
_entity.pdbx_description
1 polymer ?
#
loop_
_entity_poly.entity_id
_entity_poly.type
_entity_poly.pdbx_seq_one_letter_code
_entity_poly.pdbx_strand_id
1 'polypeptide(L)'
;MNDLFDNPAFLGAVVVFILSKVYEICRAQVIQRRYKKAFELEVENAKKAIFDKMGWLKRDVSEPVKRGKLKAPGYQLIQHENQLFWLGEPETFEIKMPLWESNVLSAVENIDEATLKIVTKQIELIKEFVKKFRELKDTFHTDSGDKKEMALAIYEDLTKICLKLNSL
;
A
#
# COMPACT_ATOMS: atom_id res chain seq x y z
N MET A 1 -23.40 -10.73 57.67
CA MET A 1 -23.32 -10.63 56.19
C MET A 1 -22.07 -9.81 55.80
N ASN A 2 -20.89 -10.15 56.35
CA ASN A 2 -19.62 -9.43 56.08
C ASN A 2 -18.37 -10.34 56.03
N ASP A 3 -18.50 -11.66 56.24
CA ASP A 3 -17.33 -12.56 56.37
C ASP A 3 -16.62 -12.90 55.05
N LEU A 4 -17.15 -12.45 53.90
CA LEU A 4 -16.52 -12.68 52.60
C LEU A 4 -15.30 -11.77 52.36
N PHE A 5 -15.26 -10.59 52.98
CA PHE A 5 -14.17 -9.61 52.82
C PHE A 5 -13.06 -9.75 53.86
N ASP A 6 -13.27 -10.49 54.95
CA ASP A 6 -12.25 -10.74 55.99
C ASP A 6 -11.41 -12.00 55.70
N ASN A 7 -11.67 -12.72 54.61
CA ASN A 7 -10.90 -13.89 54.21
C ASN A 7 -9.72 -13.48 53.29
N PRO A 8 -8.46 -13.50 53.76
CA PRO A 8 -7.30 -13.07 52.98
C PRO A 8 -7.06 -13.93 51.73
N ALA A 9 -7.53 -15.19 51.71
CA ALA A 9 -7.46 -16.05 50.53
C ALA A 9 -8.44 -15.61 49.43
N PHE A 10 -9.64 -15.13 49.82
CA PHE A 10 -10.62 -14.58 48.89
C PHE A 10 -10.14 -13.26 48.29
N LEU A 11 -9.64 -12.34 49.11
CA LEU A 11 -8.98 -11.10 48.67
C LEU A 11 -7.79 -11.39 47.75
N GLY A 12 -6.94 -12.37 48.09
CA GLY A 12 -5.83 -12.80 47.25
C GLY A 12 -6.30 -13.31 45.87
N ALA A 13 -7.35 -14.14 45.83
CA ALA A 13 -7.90 -14.66 44.58
C ALA A 13 -8.51 -13.55 43.70
N VAL A 14 -9.24 -12.60 44.30
CA VAL A 14 -9.81 -11.45 43.57
C VAL A 14 -8.71 -10.56 43.02
N VAL A 15 -7.66 -10.27 43.80
CA VAL A 15 -6.52 -9.47 43.35
C VAL A 15 -5.78 -10.15 42.20
N VAL A 16 -5.52 -11.47 42.29
CA VAL A 16 -4.88 -12.22 41.20
C VAL A 16 -5.74 -12.22 39.94
N PHE A 17 -7.06 -12.36 40.07
CA PHE A 17 -7.98 -12.30 38.94
C PHE A 17 -7.99 -10.93 38.26
N ILE A 18 -8.09 -9.84 39.05
CA ILE A 18 -8.07 -8.46 38.54
C ILE A 18 -6.71 -8.16 37.87
N LEU A 19 -5.59 -8.52 38.51
CA LEU A 19 -4.26 -8.33 37.95
C LEU A 19 -4.07 -9.10 36.64
N SER A 20 -4.60 -10.32 36.55
CA SER A 20 -4.57 -11.12 35.31
C SER A 20 -5.35 -10.43 34.19
N LYS A 21 -6.53 -9.89 34.50
CA LYS A 21 -7.34 -9.14 33.52
C LYS A 21 -6.67 -7.85 33.06
N VAL A 22 -6.07 -7.10 33.98
CA VAL A 22 -5.31 -5.88 33.66
C VAL A 22 -4.09 -6.23 32.79
N TYR A 23 -3.37 -7.30 33.12
CA TYR A 23 -2.25 -7.78 32.32
C TYR A 23 -2.68 -8.18 30.90
N GLU A 24 -3.78 -8.91 30.74
CA GLU A 24 -4.35 -9.27 29.44
C GLU A 24 -4.66 -8.02 28.61
N ILE A 25 -5.30 -7.01 29.23
CA ILE A 25 -5.63 -5.74 28.57
C ILE A 25 -4.35 -4.98 28.15
N CYS A 26 -3.38 -4.83 29.06
CA CYS A 26 -2.11 -4.18 28.76
C CYS A 26 -1.36 -4.89 27.64
N ARG A 27 -1.35 -6.23 27.65
CA ARG A 27 -0.73 -7.04 26.61
C ARG A 27 -1.42 -6.84 25.26
N ALA A 28 -2.75 -6.88 25.22
CA ALA A 28 -3.54 -6.62 24.01
C ALA A 28 -3.23 -5.23 23.42
N GLN A 29 -3.17 -4.20 24.25
CA GLN A 29 -2.82 -2.84 23.80
C GLN A 29 -1.40 -2.75 23.24
N VAL A 30 -0.42 -3.44 23.85
CA VAL A 30 0.95 -3.48 23.33
C VAL A 30 1.01 -4.18 21.97
N ILE A 31 0.29 -5.29 21.83
CA ILE A 31 0.20 -6.05 20.57
C ILE A 31 -0.45 -5.18 19.47
N GLN A 32 -1.58 -4.56 19.75
CA GLN A 32 -2.27 -3.66 18.82
C GLN A 32 -1.36 -2.53 18.34
N ARG A 33 -0.65 -1.86 19.26
CA ARG A 33 0.30 -0.78 18.91
C ARG A 33 1.45 -1.27 18.04
N ARG A 34 1.96 -2.48 18.29
CA ARG A 34 3.05 -3.06 17.49
C ARG A 34 2.58 -3.38 16.07
N TYR A 35 1.43 -4.03 15.93
CA TYR A 35 0.85 -4.30 14.62
C TYR A 35 0.57 -3.01 13.85
N LYS A 36 -0.08 -2.04 14.48
CA LYS A 36 -0.37 -0.75 13.87
C LYS A 36 0.90 -0.09 13.30
N LYS A 37 1.94 0.05 14.13
CA LYS A 37 3.22 0.64 13.68
C LYS A 37 3.88 -0.16 12.55
N ALA A 38 3.82 -1.48 12.62
CA ALA A 38 4.43 -2.35 11.62
C ALA A 38 3.71 -2.24 10.27
N PHE A 39 2.37 -2.19 10.28
CA PHE A 39 1.58 -1.97 9.07
C PHE A 39 1.76 -0.56 8.50
N GLU A 40 1.77 0.46 9.35
CA GLU A 40 2.06 1.85 8.93
C GLU A 40 3.42 1.92 8.22
N LEU A 41 4.46 1.30 8.79
CA LEU A 41 5.78 1.27 8.18
C LEU A 41 5.80 0.53 6.83
N GLU A 42 5.15 -0.63 6.74
CA GLU A 42 5.07 -1.39 5.49
C GLU A 42 4.34 -0.61 4.39
N VAL A 43 3.20 0.01 4.73
CA VAL A 43 2.42 0.84 3.80
C VAL A 43 3.22 2.07 3.36
N GLU A 44 3.90 2.76 4.28
CA GLU A 44 4.72 3.93 3.92
C GLU A 44 5.88 3.56 2.99
N ASN A 45 6.52 2.41 3.21
CA ASN A 45 7.55 1.90 2.30
C ASN A 45 6.98 1.60 0.90
N ALA A 46 5.79 0.98 0.84
CA ALA A 46 5.10 0.72 -0.42
C ALA A 46 4.70 2.02 -1.14
N LYS A 47 4.15 3.00 -0.41
CA LYS A 47 3.80 4.33 -0.94
C LYS A 47 5.04 5.02 -1.52
N LYS A 48 6.17 5.01 -0.80
CA LYS A 48 7.42 5.56 -1.30
C LYS A 48 7.85 4.92 -2.63
N ALA A 49 7.82 3.58 -2.71
CA ALA A 49 8.15 2.87 -3.94
C ALA A 49 7.21 3.23 -5.11
N ILE A 50 5.91 3.39 -4.83
CA ILE A 50 4.91 3.86 -5.81
C ILE A 50 5.22 5.28 -6.29
N PHE A 51 5.49 6.21 -5.37
CA PHE A 51 5.78 7.60 -5.72
C PHE A 51 7.08 7.73 -6.52
N ASP A 52 8.11 6.99 -6.15
CA ASP A 52 9.36 6.91 -6.91
C ASP A 52 9.10 6.37 -8.32
N LYS A 53 8.26 5.33 -8.45
CA LYS A 53 7.89 4.76 -9.75
C LYS A 53 7.03 5.70 -10.60
N MET A 54 6.12 6.47 -9.98
CA MET A 54 5.38 7.51 -10.69
C MET A 54 6.27 8.68 -11.12
N GLY A 55 7.22 9.09 -10.28
CA GLY A 55 8.22 10.10 -10.64
C GLY A 55 9.05 9.64 -11.84
N TRP A 56 9.42 8.36 -11.85
CA TRP A 56 10.04 7.74 -13.02
C TRP A 56 9.11 7.83 -14.25
N LEU A 57 7.85 7.38 -14.19
CA LEU A 57 6.91 7.46 -15.33
C LEU A 57 6.70 8.90 -15.85
N LYS A 58 6.70 9.88 -14.94
CA LYS A 58 6.53 11.32 -15.23
C LYS A 58 7.74 12.01 -15.85
N ARG A 59 8.85 11.30 -16.03
CA ARG A 59 10.05 11.92 -16.61
C ARG A 59 9.79 12.32 -18.06
N ASP A 60 10.17 13.54 -18.40
CA ASP A 60 10.18 13.99 -19.79
C ASP A 60 11.37 13.35 -20.53
N VAL A 61 11.08 12.64 -21.62
CA VAL A 61 12.09 12.02 -22.48
C VAL A 61 12.32 12.79 -23.78
N SER A 62 11.71 13.98 -23.95
CA SER A 62 11.84 14.81 -25.15
C SER A 62 13.30 15.07 -25.54
N GLU A 63 14.12 15.55 -24.62
CA GLU A 63 15.53 15.86 -24.88
C GLU A 63 16.39 14.60 -25.16
N PRO A 64 16.30 13.52 -24.35
CA PRO A 64 16.96 12.25 -24.68
C PRO A 64 16.64 11.69 -26.06
N VAL A 65 15.38 11.78 -26.49
CA VAL A 65 14.92 11.32 -27.82
C VAL A 65 15.48 12.22 -28.92
N LYS A 66 15.34 13.56 -28.80
CA LYS A 66 15.85 14.53 -29.79
C LYS A 66 17.35 14.41 -30.02
N ARG A 67 18.12 14.14 -28.97
CA ARG A 67 19.58 13.99 -29.04
C ARG A 67 20.04 12.59 -29.47
N GLY A 68 19.10 11.69 -29.80
CA GLY A 68 19.40 10.31 -30.19
C GLY A 68 20.00 9.45 -29.08
N LYS A 69 19.96 9.91 -27.81
CA LYS A 69 20.48 9.16 -26.65
C LYS A 69 19.51 8.07 -26.19
N LEU A 70 18.24 8.19 -26.57
CA LEU A 70 17.18 7.24 -26.23
C LEU A 70 16.51 6.77 -27.52
N LYS A 71 16.58 5.45 -27.78
CA LYS A 71 15.94 4.81 -28.94
C LYS A 71 14.70 4.06 -28.49
N ALA A 72 13.55 4.74 -28.53
CA ALA A 72 12.25 4.15 -28.22
C ALA A 72 11.38 4.05 -29.49
N PRO A 73 10.61 2.96 -29.67
CA PRO A 73 9.61 2.89 -30.71
C PRO A 73 8.56 4.00 -30.58
N GLY A 74 8.19 4.66 -31.68
CA GLY A 74 7.28 5.81 -31.66
C GLY A 74 5.87 5.52 -31.13
N TYR A 75 5.41 4.26 -31.17
CA TYR A 75 4.14 3.84 -30.58
C TYR A 75 4.17 3.74 -29.05
N GLN A 76 5.37 3.71 -28.44
CA GLN A 76 5.58 3.71 -26.99
C GLN A 76 5.82 5.11 -26.41
N LEU A 77 5.99 6.10 -27.29
CA LEU A 77 6.18 7.51 -26.96
C LEU A 77 4.83 8.23 -27.00
N ILE A 78 4.45 8.83 -25.88
CA ILE A 78 3.14 9.45 -25.68
C ILE A 78 3.35 10.92 -25.31
N GLN A 79 2.78 11.81 -26.11
CA GLN A 79 2.81 13.25 -25.86
C GLN A 79 1.59 13.62 -25.02
N HIS A 80 1.80 14.24 -23.86
CA HIS A 80 0.72 14.73 -23.00
C HIS A 80 1.22 15.93 -22.17
N GLU A 81 0.40 16.96 -22.01
CA GLU A 81 0.74 18.20 -21.27
C GLU A 81 2.09 18.84 -21.67
N ASN A 82 2.38 18.92 -22.97
CA ASN A 82 3.65 19.41 -23.52
C ASN A 82 4.91 18.60 -23.13
N GLN A 83 4.75 17.42 -22.53
CA GLN A 83 5.83 16.48 -22.21
C GLN A 83 5.73 15.23 -23.08
N LEU A 84 6.87 14.59 -23.33
CA LEU A 84 6.94 13.31 -24.01
C LEU A 84 7.30 12.24 -22.99
N PHE A 85 6.44 11.23 -22.85
CA PHE A 85 6.63 10.12 -21.94
C PHE A 85 7.00 8.84 -22.70
N TRP A 86 7.89 8.03 -22.13
CA TRP A 86 8.15 6.67 -22.63
C TRP A 86 7.48 5.64 -21.71
N LEU A 87 6.18 5.43 -21.93
CA LEU A 87 5.39 4.55 -21.07
C LEU A 87 5.59 3.06 -21.41
N GLY A 88 5.98 2.75 -22.65
CA GLY A 88 6.24 1.38 -23.11
C GLY A 88 7.64 0.84 -22.83
N GLU A 89 8.44 1.51 -21.99
CA GLU A 89 9.76 1.01 -21.59
C GLU A 89 9.64 -0.37 -20.91
N PRO A 90 10.47 -1.37 -21.29
CA PRO A 90 10.43 -2.70 -20.71
C PRO A 90 10.89 -2.67 -19.25
N GLU A 91 9.91 -2.66 -18.35
CA GLU A 91 10.12 -2.53 -16.91
C GLU A 91 9.03 -3.31 -16.17
N THR A 92 9.43 -4.01 -15.11
CA THR A 92 8.50 -4.67 -14.19
C THR A 92 8.42 -3.90 -12.88
N PHE A 93 7.25 -3.89 -12.24
CA PHE A 93 7.08 -3.29 -10.93
C PHE A 93 6.28 -4.22 -10.03
N GLU A 94 6.85 -4.53 -8.87
CA GLU A 94 6.24 -5.38 -7.85
C GLU A 94 6.51 -4.79 -6.47
N ILE A 95 5.53 -4.92 -5.59
CA ILE A 95 5.63 -4.54 -4.18
C ILE A 95 5.25 -5.76 -3.37
N LYS A 96 6.15 -6.18 -2.47
CA LYS A 96 5.87 -7.23 -1.51
C LYS A 96 5.42 -6.60 -0.21
N MET A 97 4.35 -7.15 0.37
CA MET A 97 3.84 -6.74 1.69
C MET A 97 3.80 -7.96 2.60
N PRO A 98 4.97 -8.51 2.98
CA PRO A 98 5.07 -9.77 3.69
C PRO A 98 4.36 -9.74 5.05
N LEU A 99 4.34 -8.60 5.75
CA LEU A 99 3.66 -8.49 7.04
C LEU A 99 2.14 -8.60 6.84
N TRP A 100 1.58 -7.88 5.87
CA TRP A 100 0.17 -8.05 5.50
C TRP A 100 -0.12 -9.48 5.08
N GLU A 101 0.60 -10.00 4.09
CA GLU A 101 0.36 -11.32 3.51
C GLU A 101 0.41 -12.45 4.55
N SER A 102 1.32 -12.38 5.52
CA SER A 102 1.45 -13.41 6.56
C SER A 102 0.58 -13.20 7.79
N ASN A 103 0.07 -11.99 8.04
CA ASN A 103 -0.61 -11.65 9.31
C ASN A 103 -2.02 -11.08 9.15
N VAL A 104 -2.68 -11.19 7.99
CA VAL A 104 -4.04 -10.65 7.79
C VAL A 104 -4.99 -11.08 8.91
N LEU A 105 -5.06 -12.38 9.22
CA LEU A 105 -5.99 -12.89 10.24
C LEU A 105 -5.70 -12.30 11.62
N SER A 106 -4.43 -12.27 12.01
CA SER A 106 -4.01 -11.66 13.28
C SER A 106 -4.28 -10.15 13.30
N ALA A 107 -4.18 -9.45 12.18
CA ALA A 107 -4.51 -8.05 12.08
C ALA A 107 -6.02 -7.81 12.31
N VAL A 108 -6.89 -8.65 11.74
CA VAL A 108 -8.34 -8.57 11.94
C VAL A 108 -8.71 -8.77 13.41
N GLU A 109 -8.02 -9.65 14.12
CA GLU A 109 -8.32 -9.97 15.53
C GLU A 109 -7.77 -8.95 16.53
N ASN A 110 -6.66 -8.28 16.20
CA ASN A 110 -5.88 -7.51 17.18
C ASN A 110 -5.86 -5.99 16.93
N ILE A 111 -6.42 -5.51 15.82
CA ILE A 111 -6.47 -4.09 15.47
C ILE A 111 -7.92 -3.59 15.53
N ASP A 112 -8.12 -2.34 15.93
CA ASP A 112 -9.44 -1.71 15.87
C ASP A 112 -9.94 -1.59 14.42
N GLU A 113 -11.25 -1.71 14.26
CA GLU A 113 -11.91 -1.73 12.95
C GLU A 113 -11.60 -0.49 12.09
N ALA A 114 -11.52 0.68 12.72
CA ALA A 114 -11.23 1.94 12.02
C ALA A 114 -9.83 1.93 11.40
N THR A 115 -8.82 1.54 12.16
CA THR A 115 -7.43 1.40 11.67
C THR A 115 -7.34 0.31 10.62
N LEU A 116 -7.96 -0.85 10.85
CA LEU A 116 -7.97 -1.97 9.90
C LEU A 116 -8.56 -1.55 8.54
N LYS A 117 -9.66 -0.80 8.55
CA LYS A 117 -10.32 -0.29 7.34
C LYS A 117 -9.42 0.65 6.54
N ILE A 118 -8.70 1.54 7.20
CA ILE A 118 -7.75 2.46 6.55
C ILE A 118 -6.60 1.66 5.91
N VAL A 119 -5.96 0.78 6.68
CA VAL A 119 -4.83 -0.05 6.20
C VAL A 119 -5.26 -0.92 5.03
N THR A 120 -6.41 -1.59 5.13
CA THR A 120 -6.94 -2.43 4.05
C THR A 120 -7.15 -1.63 2.78
N LYS A 121 -7.77 -0.44 2.87
CA LYS A 121 -7.98 0.43 1.71
C LYS A 121 -6.67 0.90 1.07
N GLN A 122 -5.66 1.24 1.87
CA GLN A 122 -4.33 1.60 1.35
C GLN A 122 -3.69 0.41 0.62
N ILE A 123 -3.80 -0.80 1.17
CA ILE A 123 -3.25 -2.01 0.56
C ILE A 123 -3.98 -2.39 -0.74
N GLU A 124 -5.30 -2.22 -0.79
CA GLU A 124 -6.09 -2.39 -2.02
C GLU A 124 -5.61 -1.44 -3.12
N LEU A 125 -5.42 -0.16 -2.80
CA LEU A 125 -4.90 0.83 -3.75
C LEU A 125 -3.47 0.50 -4.20
N ILE A 126 -2.61 0.01 -3.31
CA ILE A 126 -1.25 -0.44 -3.66
C ILE A 126 -1.32 -1.60 -4.67
N LYS A 127 -2.17 -2.61 -4.41
CA LYS A 127 -2.37 -3.74 -5.32
C LYS A 127 -2.97 -3.30 -6.66
N GLU A 128 -3.93 -2.38 -6.64
CA GLU A 128 -4.51 -1.78 -7.84
C GLU A 128 -3.46 -1.05 -8.66
N PHE A 129 -2.56 -0.29 -8.03
CA PHE A 129 -1.45 0.36 -8.71
C PHE A 129 -0.54 -0.65 -9.42
N VAL A 130 -0.11 -1.70 -8.73
CA VAL A 130 0.76 -2.75 -9.32
C VAL A 130 0.05 -3.42 -10.51
N LYS A 131 -1.25 -3.71 -10.37
CA LYS A 131 -2.06 -4.28 -11.46
C LYS A 131 -2.13 -3.34 -12.66
N LYS A 132 -2.48 -2.07 -12.44
CA LYS A 132 -2.57 -1.05 -13.49
C LYS A 132 -1.24 -0.79 -14.16
N PHE A 133 -0.14 -0.84 -13.42
CA PHE A 133 1.20 -0.72 -13.99
C PHE A 133 1.49 -1.88 -14.94
N ARG A 134 1.10 -3.11 -14.58
CA ARG A 134 1.21 -4.27 -15.48
C ARG A 134 0.33 -4.09 -16.72
N GLU A 135 -0.93 -3.69 -16.55
CA GLU A 135 -1.85 -3.39 -17.67
C GLU A 135 -1.26 -2.33 -18.64
N LEU A 136 -0.58 -1.31 -18.11
CA LEU A 136 0.11 -0.30 -18.92
C LEU A 136 1.19 -0.92 -19.80
N LYS A 137 1.98 -1.86 -19.26
CA LYS A 137 3.03 -2.55 -20.03
C LYS A 137 2.41 -3.48 -21.07
N ASP A 138 1.39 -4.24 -20.68
CA ASP A 138 0.71 -5.18 -21.57
C ASP A 138 0.04 -4.48 -22.76
N THR A 139 -0.44 -3.25 -22.59
CA THR A 139 -1.06 -2.44 -23.66
C THR A 139 -0.15 -2.28 -24.89
N PHE A 140 1.17 -2.29 -24.72
CA PHE A 140 2.09 -2.18 -25.85
C PHE A 140 2.32 -3.50 -26.60
N HIS A 141 1.95 -4.63 -25.98
CA HIS A 141 2.13 -5.99 -26.50
C HIS A 141 0.87 -6.56 -27.16
N THR A 142 -0.28 -5.89 -27.07
CA THR A 142 -1.52 -6.31 -27.75
C THR A 142 -1.61 -5.79 -29.18
N ASP A 143 -2.40 -6.44 -30.04
CA ASP A 143 -2.63 -6.03 -31.43
C ASP A 143 -3.92 -5.20 -31.62
N SER A 144 -4.60 -4.84 -30.54
CA SER A 144 -5.93 -4.23 -30.56
C SER A 144 -5.91 -2.81 -29.98
N GLY A 145 -6.67 -1.91 -30.60
CA GLY A 145 -6.95 -0.56 -30.10
C GLY A 145 -5.84 0.46 -30.37
N ASP A 146 -6.11 1.72 -30.01
CA ASP A 146 -5.09 2.77 -29.99
C ASP A 146 -4.25 2.64 -28.72
N LYS A 147 -3.05 2.07 -28.88
CA LYS A 147 -2.10 1.85 -27.78
C LYS A 147 -1.77 3.12 -27.01
N LYS A 148 -1.73 4.28 -27.68
CA LYS A 148 -1.37 5.54 -27.05
C LYS A 148 -2.49 6.06 -26.17
N GLU A 149 -3.72 6.04 -26.67
CA GLU A 149 -4.90 6.44 -25.88
C GLU A 149 -5.11 5.52 -24.69
N MET A 150 -5.00 4.20 -24.89
CA MET A 150 -5.13 3.21 -23.82
C MET A 150 -4.06 3.40 -22.74
N ALA A 151 -2.80 3.54 -23.13
CA ALA A 151 -1.70 3.74 -22.18
C ALA A 151 -1.83 5.07 -21.44
N LEU A 152 -2.30 6.14 -22.09
CA LEU A 152 -2.57 7.42 -21.43
C LEU A 152 -3.69 7.29 -20.39
N ALA A 153 -4.79 6.62 -20.73
CA ALA A 153 -5.89 6.38 -19.80
C ALA A 153 -5.43 5.59 -18.55
N ILE A 154 -4.62 4.54 -18.75
CA ILE A 154 -4.06 3.76 -17.64
C ILE A 154 -3.08 4.62 -16.81
N TYR A 155 -2.29 5.48 -17.44
CA TYR A 155 -1.40 6.41 -16.74
C TYR A 155 -2.16 7.44 -15.88
N GLU A 156 -3.30 7.94 -16.37
CA GLU A 156 -4.19 8.79 -15.57
C GLU A 156 -4.80 8.03 -14.39
N ASP A 157 -5.19 6.76 -14.57
CA ASP A 157 -5.66 5.89 -13.49
C ASP A 157 -4.58 5.69 -12.41
N LEU A 158 -3.34 5.41 -12.81
CA LEU A 158 -2.19 5.32 -11.89
C LEU A 158 -2.01 6.63 -11.10
N THR A 159 -2.14 7.77 -11.76
CA THR A 159 -2.07 9.09 -11.11
C THR A 159 -3.20 9.28 -10.11
N LYS A 160 -4.44 8.90 -10.45
CA LYS A 160 -5.59 8.96 -9.52
C LYS A 160 -5.39 8.06 -8.30
N ILE A 161 -4.83 6.87 -8.48
CA ILE A 161 -4.51 5.95 -7.37
C ILE A 161 -3.48 6.60 -6.43
N CYS A 162 -2.43 7.21 -6.96
CA CYS A 162 -1.43 7.92 -6.16
C CYS A 162 -2.01 9.10 -5.37
N LEU A 163 -2.91 9.87 -5.98
CA LEU A 163 -3.61 10.97 -5.27
C LEU A 163 -4.46 10.43 -4.12
N LYS A 164 -5.20 9.33 -4.34
CA LYS A 164 -5.99 8.66 -3.29
C LYS A 164 -5.10 8.14 -2.16
N LEU A 165 -3.97 7.48 -2.49
CA LEU A 165 -3.00 6.98 -1.52
C LEU A 165 -2.37 8.10 -0.68
N ASN A 166 -2.20 9.29 -1.24
CA ASN A 166 -1.68 10.45 -0.50
C ASN A 166 -2.74 11.13 0.39
N SER A 167 -4.03 10.90 0.10
CA SER A 167 -5.15 11.49 0.85
C SER A 167 -5.64 10.63 2.03
N LEU A 168 -5.12 9.41 2.16
CA LEU A 168 -5.43 8.44 3.22
C LEU A 168 -4.30 8.40 4.25
#